data_AF-A0A6N8FYQ9-F1
#
_entry.id   AF-A0A6N8FYQ9-F1
#
_cell.length_a   1.000
_cell.length_b   1.000
_cell.length_c   1.000
_cell.angle_alpha   90.00
_cell.angle_beta   90.00
_cell.angle_gamma   90.00
#
_symmetry.space_group_name_H-M   'P 1'
#
loop_
_entity.id
_entity.type
_entity.pdbx_description
1 polymer ?
#
loop_
_entity_poly.entity_id
_entity_poly.type
_entity_poly.pdbx_seq_one_letter_code
_entity_poly.pdbx_strand_id
1 'polypeptide(L)'
;MGDFRVVTLLEIAEMYRLAGQSGRAAAVIDRAVAADRTTAQPQTDSIAAVYERLFVLSRFANQYAAIGKKEQAVELASKVFEVARLLPQQDYMTFNTLLNTSKLYTLAGQSDKAVAVFSYLLKTTENIKETFVKAFFLAQIGNEYAVLQQPNRATELLSQALELVKPEEVSRKSLVLITIARGYGVLQQYDKAIQVSHAVEPRSLRDEVKRTLMCSRDAR
;
A
#
# COMPACT_ATOMS: atom_id res chain seq x y z
N MET A 1 -3.94 2.91 25.70
CA MET A 1 -2.70 3.71 25.53
C MET A 1 -1.67 2.73 25.03
N GLY A 2 -1.21 2.90 23.78
CA GLY A 2 -0.30 1.93 23.18
C GLY A 2 0.96 1.75 24.00
N ASP A 3 1.54 0.55 23.96
CA ASP A 3 2.76 0.24 24.69
C ASP A 3 3.91 1.13 24.16
N PHE A 4 4.15 2.25 24.83
CA PHE A 4 5.21 3.23 24.50
C PHE A 4 6.58 2.54 24.35
N ARG A 5 6.79 1.41 25.03
CA ARG A 5 8.01 0.61 24.90
C ARG A 5 8.18 0.04 23.50
N VAL A 6 7.12 -0.50 22.90
CA VAL A 6 7.16 -1.07 21.55
C VAL A 6 7.47 0.02 20.53
N VAL A 7 6.79 1.17 20.63
CA VAL A 7 7.00 2.31 19.73
C VAL A 7 8.44 2.82 19.82
N THR A 8 8.94 3.02 21.04
CA THR A 8 10.32 3.47 21.28
C THR A 8 11.34 2.49 20.71
N LEU A 9 11.14 1.18 20.90
CA LEU A 9 12.04 0.17 20.35
C LEU A 9 12.03 0.19 18.81
N LEU A 10 10.88 0.40 18.18
CA LEU A 10 10.80 0.50 16.72
C LEU A 10 11.52 1.75 16.16
N GLU A 11 11.48 2.87 16.89
CA GLU A 11 12.26 4.06 16.54
C GLU A 11 13.76 3.81 16.68
N ILE A 12 14.18 3.11 17.73
CA ILE A 12 15.59 2.72 17.91
C ILE A 12 16.05 1.77 16.81
N ALA A 13 15.23 0.80 16.43
CA ALA A 13 15.52 -0.10 15.31
C ALA A 13 15.70 0.69 14.01
N GLU A 14 14.85 1.68 13.75
CA GLU A 14 14.95 2.54 12.57
C GLU A 14 16.24 3.36 12.56
N MET A 15 16.65 3.91 13.72
CA MET A 15 17.94 4.61 13.83
C MET A 15 19.11 3.68 13.50
N TYR A 16 19.12 2.45 14.01
CA TYR A 16 20.15 1.47 13.66
C TYR A 16 20.15 1.11 12.17
N ARG A 17 18.96 0.97 11.57
CA ARG A 17 18.81 0.68 10.14
C ARG A 17 19.38 1.82 9.28
N LEU A 18 19.03 3.07 9.60
CA LEU A 18 19.54 4.26 8.91
C LEU A 18 21.06 4.42 9.07
N ALA A 19 21.63 3.95 10.19
CA ALA A 19 23.07 3.88 10.42
C ALA A 19 23.76 2.68 9.74
N GLY A 20 23.04 1.87 8.93
CA GLY A 20 23.57 0.68 8.26
C GLY A 20 23.81 -0.53 9.17
N GLN A 21 23.35 -0.49 10.42
CA GLN A 21 23.56 -1.53 11.43
C GLN A 21 22.40 -2.53 11.46
N SER A 22 22.13 -3.19 10.33
CA SER A 22 20.98 -4.09 10.16
C SER A 22 20.90 -5.21 11.20
N GLY A 23 22.03 -5.74 11.67
CA GLY A 23 22.05 -6.76 12.74
C GLY A 23 21.56 -6.23 14.09
N ARG A 24 21.91 -4.99 14.45
CA ARG A 24 21.41 -4.36 15.69
C ARG A 24 19.95 -3.96 15.55
N ALA A 25 19.56 -3.45 14.39
CA ALA A 25 18.15 -3.19 14.08
C ALA A 25 17.31 -4.45 14.27
N ALA A 26 17.75 -5.59 13.71
CA ALA A 26 17.09 -6.89 13.88
C ALA A 26 16.89 -7.25 15.36
N ALA A 27 17.96 -7.19 16.16
CA ALA A 27 17.89 -7.53 17.59
C ALA A 27 16.93 -6.61 18.37
N VAL A 28 16.83 -5.33 17.99
CA VAL A 28 15.88 -4.40 18.61
C VAL A 28 14.45 -4.69 18.17
N ILE A 29 14.23 -5.06 16.91
CA ILE A 29 12.90 -5.48 16.41
C ILE A 29 12.47 -6.76 17.14
N ASP A 30 13.35 -7.76 17.28
CA ASP A 30 13.05 -9.00 18.01
C ASP A 30 12.63 -8.70 19.46
N ARG A 31 13.34 -7.77 20.13
CA ARG A 31 12.99 -7.30 21.48
C ARG A 31 11.65 -6.56 21.51
N ALA A 32 11.32 -5.79 20.47
CA ALA A 32 10.05 -5.09 20.37
C ALA A 32 8.90 -6.08 20.21
N VAL A 33 9.05 -7.09 19.34
CA VAL A 33 8.09 -8.18 19.14
C VAL A 33 7.91 -9.01 20.41
N ALA A 34 8.98 -9.30 21.14
CA ALA A 34 8.91 -10.04 22.40
C ALA A 34 8.29 -9.21 23.55
N ALA A 35 8.46 -7.89 23.53
CA ALA A 35 7.87 -6.98 24.51
C ALA A 35 6.40 -6.69 24.22
N ASP A 36 5.98 -6.87 22.97
CA ASP A 36 4.62 -6.60 22.54
C ASP A 36 3.62 -7.53 23.20
N ARG A 37 2.78 -6.94 24.05
CA ARG A 37 1.67 -7.61 24.73
C ARG A 37 0.33 -7.33 24.06
N THR A 38 0.32 -6.66 22.91
CA THR A 38 -0.94 -6.44 22.17
C THR A 38 -1.45 -7.79 21.68
N THR A 39 -2.49 -8.27 22.35
CA THR A 39 -3.26 -9.42 21.88
C THR A 39 -4.57 -8.85 21.37
N ALA A 40 -4.88 -9.09 20.10
CA ALA A 40 -6.25 -9.03 19.61
C ALA A 40 -6.67 -10.46 19.28
N GLN A 41 -7.55 -11.05 20.08
CA GLN A 41 -8.22 -12.29 19.74
C GLN A 41 -9.36 -11.97 18.75
N PRO A 42 -9.52 -12.78 17.68
CA PRO A 42 -10.38 -12.43 16.55
C PRO A 42 -11.86 -12.18 16.81
N GLN A 43 -12.37 -12.50 18.01
CA GLN A 43 -13.81 -12.58 18.29
C GLN A 43 -14.24 -11.92 19.61
N THR A 44 -13.32 -11.58 20.52
CA THR A 44 -13.64 -11.11 21.87
C THR A 44 -13.27 -9.65 22.12
N ASP A 45 -12.45 -9.07 21.25
CA ASP A 45 -11.76 -7.82 21.57
C ASP A 45 -12.44 -6.62 20.93
N SER A 46 -12.34 -5.47 21.60
CA SER A 46 -12.90 -4.21 21.08
C SER A 46 -12.29 -3.85 19.72
N ILE A 47 -13.06 -3.18 18.86
CA ILE A 47 -12.59 -2.68 17.55
C ILE A 47 -11.30 -1.85 17.70
N ALA A 48 -11.18 -1.07 18.77
CA ALA A 48 -9.97 -0.28 19.05
C ALA A 48 -8.73 -1.16 19.26
N ALA A 49 -8.86 -2.28 19.97
CA ALA A 49 -7.77 -3.24 20.17
C ALA A 49 -7.37 -3.94 18.86
N VAL A 50 -8.33 -4.24 17.99
CA VAL A 50 -8.06 -4.79 16.65
C VAL A 50 -7.26 -3.80 15.80
N TYR A 51 -7.63 -2.50 15.82
CA TYR A 51 -6.86 -1.46 15.13
C TYR A 51 -5.45 -1.28 15.69
N GLU A 52 -5.30 -1.28 17.02
CA GLU A 52 -3.99 -1.20 17.67
C GLU A 52 -3.10 -2.38 17.26
N ARG A 53 -3.65 -3.59 17.29
CA ARG A 53 -2.95 -4.80 16.86
C ARG A 53 -2.54 -4.73 15.39
N LEU A 54 -3.47 -4.31 14.52
CA LEU A 54 -3.22 -4.15 13.10
C LEU A 54 -2.06 -3.19 12.84
N PHE A 55 -2.09 -2.03 13.51
CA PHE A 55 -1.05 -1.01 13.42
C PHE A 55 0.32 -1.56 13.85
N VAL A 56 0.41 -2.17 15.04
CA VAL A 56 1.67 -2.70 15.58
C VAL A 56 2.25 -3.80 14.69
N LEU A 57 1.44 -4.78 14.26
CA LEU A 57 1.89 -5.84 13.36
C LEU A 57 2.40 -5.31 12.03
N SER A 58 1.70 -4.32 11.45
CA SER A 58 2.13 -3.69 10.20
C SER A 58 3.48 -2.99 10.33
N ARG A 59 3.75 -2.37 11.48
CA ARG A 59 5.03 -1.72 11.77
C ARG A 59 6.16 -2.74 11.87
N PHE A 60 5.95 -3.86 12.56
CA PHE A 60 6.94 -4.93 12.62
C PHE A 60 7.23 -5.52 11.24
N ALA A 61 6.20 -5.83 10.45
CA ALA A 61 6.36 -6.38 9.11
C ALA A 61 7.21 -5.46 8.22
N ASN A 62 6.93 -4.15 8.23
CA ASN A 62 7.69 -3.15 7.49
C ASN A 62 9.14 -3.04 7.96
N GLN A 63 9.39 -3.05 9.29
CA GLN A 63 10.73 -2.98 9.85
C GLN A 63 11.58 -4.20 9.45
N TYR A 64 11.04 -5.42 9.55
CA TYR A 64 11.74 -6.62 9.08
C TYR A 64 12.02 -6.57 7.57
N ALA A 65 11.06 -6.12 6.76
CA ALA A 65 11.28 -5.98 5.33
C ALA A 65 12.39 -4.97 5.01
N ALA A 66 12.44 -3.85 5.73
CA ALA A 66 13.44 -2.80 5.53
C ALA A 66 14.87 -3.23 5.88
N ILE A 67 15.04 -4.28 6.72
CA ILE A 67 16.34 -4.89 7.02
C ILE A 67 16.58 -6.19 6.24
N GLY A 68 15.74 -6.53 5.27
CA GLY A 68 15.89 -7.71 4.41
C GLY A 68 15.49 -9.05 5.03
N LYS A 69 14.83 -9.05 6.20
CA LYS A 69 14.31 -10.25 6.88
C LYS A 69 12.97 -10.66 6.28
N LYS A 70 13.01 -11.21 5.06
CA LYS A 70 11.83 -11.48 4.22
C LYS A 70 10.86 -12.45 4.87
N GLU A 71 11.34 -13.54 5.47
CA GLU A 71 10.51 -14.59 6.05
C GLU A 71 9.67 -14.05 7.21
N GLN A 72 10.30 -13.32 8.14
CA GLN A 72 9.59 -12.69 9.26
C GLN A 72 8.60 -11.60 8.80
N ALA A 73 8.98 -10.81 7.79
CA ALA A 73 8.08 -9.82 7.20
C ALA A 73 6.83 -10.48 6.59
N VAL A 74 6.99 -11.60 5.88
CA VAL A 74 5.89 -12.36 5.28
C VAL A 74 5.00 -12.98 6.34
N GLU A 75 5.57 -13.55 7.41
CA GLU A 75 4.80 -14.12 8.51
C GLU A 75 3.91 -13.05 9.18
N LEU A 76 4.49 -11.89 9.50
CA LEU A 76 3.76 -10.79 10.11
C LEU A 76 2.74 -10.18 9.15
N ALA A 77 3.06 -10.06 7.86
CA ALA A 77 2.12 -9.66 6.82
C ALA A 77 0.90 -10.60 6.75
N SER A 78 1.08 -11.91 6.98
CA SER A 78 -0.03 -12.88 7.06
C SER A 78 -0.92 -12.60 8.26
N LYS A 79 -0.33 -12.33 9.44
CA LYS A 79 -1.08 -11.92 10.63
C LYS A 79 -1.81 -10.58 10.45
N VAL A 80 -1.18 -9.61 9.78
CA VAL A 80 -1.82 -8.33 9.43
C VAL A 80 -3.07 -8.56 8.58
N PHE A 81 -2.98 -9.41 7.55
CA PHE A 81 -4.12 -9.70 6.70
C PHE A 81 -5.25 -10.41 7.46
N GLU A 82 -4.93 -11.37 8.33
CA GLU A 82 -5.91 -12.04 9.19
C GLU A 82 -6.63 -11.05 10.12
N VAL A 83 -5.89 -10.17 10.80
CA VAL A 83 -6.46 -9.19 11.74
C VAL A 83 -7.32 -8.15 11.01
N ALA A 84 -6.86 -7.64 9.87
CA ALA A 84 -7.60 -6.63 9.11
C ALA A 84 -8.99 -7.11 8.67
N ARG A 85 -9.14 -8.42 8.41
CA ARG A 85 -10.41 -9.02 7.97
C ARG A 85 -11.48 -9.08 9.06
N LEU A 86 -11.11 -8.80 10.30
CA LEU A 86 -12.02 -8.75 11.44
C LEU A 86 -12.71 -7.39 11.58
N LEU A 87 -12.15 -6.35 10.94
CA LEU A 87 -12.70 -5.01 11.03
C LEU A 87 -13.98 -4.91 10.19
N PRO A 88 -15.10 -4.46 10.79
CA PRO A 88 -16.40 -4.44 10.12
C PRO A 88 -16.48 -3.38 9.01
N GLN A 89 -15.68 -2.32 9.13
CA GLN A 89 -15.55 -1.28 8.13
C GLN A 89 -14.11 -1.24 7.63
N GLN A 90 -13.95 -1.26 6.31
CA GLN A 90 -12.66 -1.15 5.66
C GLN A 90 -12.44 0.32 5.34
N ASP A 91 -11.98 1.04 6.35
CA ASP A 91 -11.64 2.44 6.25
C ASP A 91 -10.34 2.67 5.46
N TYR A 92 -9.99 3.94 5.28
CA TYR A 92 -8.78 4.33 4.55
C TYR A 92 -7.50 3.76 5.19
N MET A 93 -7.44 3.67 6.51
CA MET A 93 -6.28 3.14 7.23
C MET A 93 -6.11 1.64 6.98
N THR A 94 -7.21 0.88 7.05
CA THR A 94 -7.21 -0.57 6.82
C THR A 94 -6.85 -0.88 5.37
N PHE A 95 -7.40 -0.13 4.42
CA PHE A 95 -7.05 -0.23 3.01
C PHE A 95 -5.54 -0.05 2.78
N ASN A 96 -4.96 1.05 3.29
CA ASN A 96 -3.53 1.32 3.10
C ASN A 96 -2.64 0.28 3.79
N THR A 97 -3.06 -0.21 4.95
CA THR A 97 -2.34 -1.27 5.65
C THR A 97 -2.28 -2.53 4.80
N LEU A 98 -3.41 -2.96 4.24
CA LEU A 98 -3.49 -4.12 3.35
C LEU A 98 -2.75 -3.92 2.02
N LEU A 99 -2.82 -2.72 1.45
CA LEU A 99 -2.04 -2.38 0.26
C LEU A 99 -0.51 -2.47 0.54
N ASN A 100 -0.06 -2.05 1.71
CA ASN A 100 1.34 -2.23 2.10
C ASN A 100 1.68 -3.71 2.35
N THR A 101 0.80 -4.48 2.97
CA THR A 101 0.95 -5.94 3.16
C THR A 101 1.14 -6.67 1.82
N SER A 102 0.36 -6.32 0.81
CA SER A 102 0.50 -6.91 -0.53
C SER A 102 1.78 -6.50 -1.26
N LYS A 103 2.28 -5.27 -1.06
CA LYS A 103 3.62 -4.86 -1.51
C LYS A 103 4.72 -5.68 -0.84
N LEU A 104 4.61 -5.94 0.48
CA LEU A 104 5.55 -6.79 1.20
C LEU A 104 5.58 -8.21 0.62
N TYR A 105 4.41 -8.79 0.33
CA TYR A 105 4.35 -10.08 -0.36
C TYR A 105 5.00 -10.05 -1.75
N THR A 106 4.74 -9.00 -2.52
CA THR A 106 5.33 -8.82 -3.85
C THR A 106 6.86 -8.76 -3.78
N LEU A 107 7.43 -7.97 -2.86
CA LEU A 107 8.88 -7.88 -2.65
C LEU A 107 9.51 -9.20 -2.17
N ALA A 108 8.72 -10.04 -1.50
CA ALA A 108 9.12 -11.37 -1.06
C ALA A 108 8.86 -12.48 -2.11
N GLY A 109 8.35 -12.14 -3.29
CA GLY A 109 8.01 -13.13 -4.34
C GLY A 109 6.75 -13.96 -4.06
N GLN A 110 5.93 -13.56 -3.07
CA GLN A 110 4.70 -14.23 -2.65
C GLN A 110 3.49 -13.72 -3.45
N SER A 111 3.55 -13.85 -4.78
CA SER A 111 2.54 -13.28 -5.70
C SER A 111 1.11 -13.73 -5.40
N ASP A 112 0.91 -15.01 -5.07
CA ASP A 112 -0.43 -15.54 -4.76
C ASP A 112 -1.05 -14.89 -3.51
N LYS A 113 -0.23 -14.64 -2.49
CA LYS A 113 -0.68 -13.93 -1.28
C LYS A 113 -0.99 -12.46 -1.57
N ALA A 114 -0.20 -11.80 -2.41
CA ALA A 114 -0.49 -10.43 -2.84
C ALA A 114 -1.82 -10.35 -3.59
N VAL A 115 -2.05 -11.26 -4.53
CA VAL A 115 -3.31 -11.36 -5.29
C VAL A 115 -4.50 -11.62 -4.36
N ALA A 116 -4.37 -12.49 -3.36
CA ALA A 116 -5.45 -12.73 -2.39
C ALA A 116 -5.85 -11.45 -1.62
N VAL A 117 -4.87 -10.62 -1.26
CA VAL A 117 -5.12 -9.31 -0.63
C VAL A 117 -5.80 -8.35 -1.61
N PHE A 118 -5.35 -8.30 -2.88
CA PHE A 118 -5.99 -7.46 -3.90
C PHE A 118 -7.45 -7.85 -4.14
N SER A 119 -7.75 -9.15 -4.26
CA SER A 119 -9.12 -9.63 -4.42
C SER A 119 -10.00 -9.24 -3.25
N TYR A 120 -9.47 -9.31 -2.02
CA TYR A 120 -10.18 -8.83 -0.83
C TYR A 120 -10.44 -7.31 -0.91
N LEU A 121 -9.43 -6.52 -1.24
CA LEU A 121 -9.54 -5.05 -1.37
C LEU A 121 -10.51 -4.62 -2.47
N LEU A 122 -10.56 -5.34 -3.59
CA LEU A 122 -11.52 -5.05 -4.67
C LEU A 122 -12.96 -5.23 -4.18
N LYS A 123 -13.25 -6.34 -3.51
CA LYS A 123 -14.58 -6.62 -2.94
C LYS A 123 -15.00 -5.56 -1.92
N THR A 124 -14.07 -5.04 -1.13
CA THR A 124 -14.39 -4.00 -0.13
C THR A 124 -14.58 -2.63 -0.80
N THR A 125 -13.87 -2.37 -1.89
CA THR A 125 -13.98 -1.14 -2.69
C THR A 125 -15.32 -1.02 -3.43
N GLU A 126 -16.01 -2.13 -3.72
CA GLU A 126 -17.33 -2.12 -4.37
C GLU A 126 -18.37 -1.27 -3.62
N ASN A 127 -18.33 -1.31 -2.28
CA ASN A 127 -19.28 -0.65 -1.39
C ASN A 127 -18.97 0.82 -1.08
N ILE A 128 -17.84 1.36 -1.56
CA ILE A 128 -17.45 2.75 -1.34
C ILE A 128 -18.32 3.66 -2.21
N LYS A 129 -19.00 4.62 -1.57
CA LYS A 129 -19.92 5.55 -2.26
C LYS A 129 -19.19 6.77 -2.80
N GLU A 130 -18.16 7.22 -2.09
CA GLU A 130 -17.34 8.36 -2.46
C GLU A 130 -16.54 8.04 -3.73
N THR A 131 -16.97 8.59 -4.86
CA THR A 131 -16.42 8.29 -6.18
C THR A 131 -14.91 8.50 -6.25
N PHE A 132 -14.41 9.61 -5.67
CA PHE A 132 -12.99 9.90 -5.57
C PHE A 132 -12.20 8.79 -4.83
N VAL A 133 -12.70 8.34 -3.67
CA VAL A 133 -12.03 7.32 -2.86
C VAL A 133 -12.01 5.99 -3.61
N LYS A 134 -13.14 5.62 -4.21
CA LYS A 134 -13.26 4.42 -5.04
C LYS A 134 -12.28 4.43 -6.20
N ALA A 135 -12.20 5.55 -6.94
CA ALA A 135 -11.26 5.72 -8.05
C ALA A 135 -9.80 5.60 -7.60
N PHE A 136 -9.44 6.24 -6.48
CA PHE A 136 -8.10 6.16 -5.92
C PHE A 136 -7.73 4.72 -5.55
N PHE A 137 -8.63 4.00 -4.87
CA PHE A 137 -8.38 2.61 -4.46
C PHE A 137 -8.24 1.66 -5.64
N LEU A 138 -9.12 1.76 -6.65
CA LEU A 138 -9.01 0.98 -7.88
C LEU A 138 -7.68 1.26 -8.61
N ALA A 139 -7.27 2.53 -8.71
CA ALA A 139 -6.00 2.90 -9.33
C ALA A 139 -4.78 2.33 -8.57
N GLN A 140 -4.83 2.34 -7.23
CA GLN A 140 -3.78 1.75 -6.40
C GLN A 140 -3.69 0.24 -6.57
N ILE A 141 -4.82 -0.47 -6.59
CA ILE A 141 -4.82 -1.93 -6.82
C ILE A 141 -4.34 -2.23 -8.25
N GLY A 142 -4.77 -1.46 -9.25
CA GLY A 142 -4.32 -1.60 -10.63
C GLY A 142 -2.81 -1.41 -10.80
N ASN A 143 -2.23 -0.44 -10.07
CA ASN A 143 -0.78 -0.25 -9.98
C ASN A 143 -0.06 -1.50 -9.46
N GLU A 144 -0.58 -2.14 -8.42
CA GLU A 144 0.07 -3.32 -7.87
C GLU A 144 -0.03 -4.54 -8.80
N TYR A 145 -1.16 -4.71 -9.50
CA TYR A 145 -1.25 -5.70 -10.58
C TYR A 145 -0.26 -5.42 -11.72
N ALA A 146 0.03 -4.15 -12.02
CA ALA A 146 1.05 -3.79 -13.01
C ALA A 146 2.45 -4.20 -12.56
N VAL A 147 2.78 -3.99 -11.28
CA VAL A 147 4.06 -4.43 -10.69
C VAL A 147 4.18 -5.96 -10.74
N LEU A 148 3.09 -6.70 -10.51
CA LEU A 148 3.05 -8.16 -10.64
C LEU A 148 3.02 -8.69 -12.09
N GLN A 149 3.20 -7.83 -13.09
CA GLN A 149 3.14 -8.22 -14.51
C GLN A 149 1.80 -8.89 -14.89
N GLN A 150 0.68 -8.40 -14.33
CA GLN A 150 -0.69 -8.78 -14.72
C GLN A 150 -1.34 -7.64 -15.53
N PRO A 151 -0.89 -7.38 -16.78
CA PRO A 151 -1.23 -6.17 -17.52
C PRO A 151 -2.72 -6.02 -17.81
N ASN A 152 -3.44 -7.13 -18.03
CA ASN A 152 -4.87 -7.10 -18.34
C ASN A 152 -5.68 -6.59 -17.14
N ARG A 153 -5.48 -7.18 -15.95
CA ARG A 153 -6.15 -6.76 -14.71
C ARG A 153 -5.77 -5.35 -14.31
N ALA A 154 -4.48 -5.01 -14.46
CA ALA A 154 -4.01 -3.65 -14.18
C ALA A 154 -4.70 -2.62 -15.07
N THR A 155 -4.70 -2.85 -16.40
CA THR A 155 -5.32 -1.94 -17.38
C THR A 155 -6.82 -1.78 -17.14
N GLU A 156 -7.51 -2.87 -16.84
CA GLU A 156 -8.94 -2.87 -16.53
C GLU A 156 -9.25 -1.97 -15.33
N LEU A 157 -8.56 -2.18 -14.20
CA LEU A 157 -8.78 -1.39 -12.98
C LEU A 157 -8.38 0.07 -13.14
N LEU A 158 -7.29 0.35 -13.86
CA LEU A 158 -6.86 1.72 -14.16
C LEU A 158 -7.87 2.45 -15.06
N SER A 159 -8.52 1.74 -15.98
CA SER A 159 -9.58 2.28 -16.84
C SER A 159 -10.86 2.55 -16.04
N GLN A 160 -11.30 1.60 -15.21
CA GLN A 160 -12.44 1.79 -14.31
C GLN A 160 -12.20 2.97 -13.35
N ALA A 161 -11.00 3.10 -12.80
CA ALA A 161 -10.64 4.25 -11.97
C ALA A 161 -10.73 5.58 -12.73
N LEU A 162 -10.30 5.60 -13.99
CA LEU A 162 -10.34 6.79 -14.84
C LEU A 162 -11.77 7.23 -15.16
N GLU A 163 -12.68 6.29 -15.42
CA GLU A 163 -14.10 6.56 -15.68
C GLU A 163 -14.82 7.21 -14.49
N LEU A 164 -14.36 6.92 -13.27
CA LEU A 164 -14.88 7.53 -12.06
C LEU A 164 -14.38 8.97 -11.84
N VAL A 165 -13.34 9.42 -12.54
CA VAL A 165 -12.81 10.78 -12.39
C VAL A 165 -13.73 11.79 -13.08
N LYS A 166 -14.52 12.53 -12.30
CA LYS A 166 -15.41 13.58 -12.80
C LYS A 166 -14.68 14.90 -13.04
N PRO A 167 -15.04 15.69 -14.07
CA PRO A 167 -14.38 16.96 -14.39
C PRO A 167 -14.39 17.99 -13.25
N GLU A 168 -15.45 17.98 -12.45
CA GLU A 168 -15.83 18.97 -11.43
C GLU A 168 -14.95 18.94 -10.17
N GLU A 169 -14.24 17.84 -9.88
CA GLU A 169 -13.46 17.64 -8.64
C GLU A 169 -11.97 18.01 -8.79
N VAL A 170 -11.70 19.24 -9.25
CA VAL A 170 -10.39 19.65 -9.80
C VAL A 170 -9.19 19.38 -8.88
N SER A 171 -9.27 19.68 -7.59
CA SER A 171 -8.10 19.56 -6.69
C SER A 171 -7.82 18.12 -6.26
N ARG A 172 -8.84 17.25 -6.20
CA ARG A 172 -8.68 15.86 -5.74
C ARG A 172 -8.37 14.91 -6.89
N LYS A 173 -8.91 15.15 -8.09
CA LYS A 173 -8.68 14.28 -9.25
C LYS A 173 -7.22 14.14 -9.66
N SER A 174 -6.39 15.17 -9.47
CA SER A 174 -4.98 15.13 -9.85
C SER A 174 -4.22 13.97 -9.22
N LEU A 175 -4.50 13.68 -7.94
CA LEU A 175 -3.87 12.54 -7.25
C LEU A 175 -4.26 11.21 -7.91
N VAL A 176 -5.53 11.03 -8.25
CA VAL A 176 -6.02 9.81 -8.93
C VAL A 176 -5.41 9.71 -10.32
N LEU A 177 -5.42 10.80 -11.10
CA LEU A 177 -4.86 10.83 -12.45
C LEU A 177 -3.35 10.52 -12.48
N ILE A 178 -2.58 11.06 -11.52
CA ILE A 178 -1.16 10.73 -11.36
C ILE A 178 -0.98 9.26 -11.01
N THR A 179 -1.82 8.73 -10.12
CA THR A 179 -1.79 7.32 -9.72
C THR A 179 -2.10 6.42 -10.92
N ILE A 180 -3.06 6.79 -11.76
CA ILE A 180 -3.41 6.06 -13.00
C ILE A 180 -2.29 6.15 -14.03
N ALA A 181 -1.75 7.35 -14.27
CA ALA A 181 -0.66 7.56 -15.22
C ALA A 181 0.60 6.78 -14.84
N ARG A 182 0.92 6.70 -13.54
CA ARG A 182 1.98 5.82 -13.03
C ARG A 182 1.74 4.36 -13.43
N GLY A 183 0.51 3.86 -13.26
CA GLY A 183 0.17 2.48 -13.59
C GLY A 183 0.37 2.17 -15.07
N TYR A 184 -0.13 3.05 -15.94
CA TYR A 184 0.13 2.92 -17.38
C TYR A 184 1.62 3.01 -17.72
N GLY A 185 2.40 3.84 -17.02
CA GLY A 185 3.85 3.91 -17.18
C GLY A 185 4.56 2.60 -16.80
N VAL A 186 4.18 1.97 -15.68
CA VAL A 186 4.70 0.65 -15.27
C VAL A 186 4.39 -0.41 -16.33
N LEU A 187 3.18 -0.36 -16.90
CA LEU A 187 2.75 -1.23 -18.01
C LEU A 187 3.36 -0.88 -19.37
N GLN A 188 4.25 0.11 -19.45
CA GLN A 188 4.85 0.58 -20.71
C GLN A 188 3.85 1.23 -21.68
N GLN A 189 2.62 1.52 -21.25
CA GLN A 189 1.59 2.19 -22.04
C GLN A 189 1.73 3.71 -21.95
N TYR A 190 2.89 4.24 -22.36
CA TYR A 190 3.25 5.65 -22.16
C TYR A 190 2.30 6.63 -22.84
N ASP A 191 1.76 6.29 -24.01
CA ASP A 191 0.81 7.16 -24.71
C ASP A 191 -0.45 7.39 -23.86
N LYS A 192 -1.01 6.34 -23.25
CA LYS A 192 -2.12 6.45 -22.30
C LYS A 192 -1.71 7.21 -21.04
N ALA A 193 -0.53 6.93 -20.49
CA ALA A 193 -0.04 7.62 -19.30
C ALA A 193 0.08 9.13 -19.52
N ILE A 194 0.66 9.54 -20.66
CA ILE A 194 0.78 10.94 -21.07
C ILE A 194 -0.60 11.54 -21.30
N GLN A 195 -1.50 10.84 -22.01
CA GLN A 195 -2.88 11.30 -22.23
C GLN A 195 -3.59 11.61 -20.91
N VAL A 196 -3.56 10.69 -19.94
CA VAL A 196 -4.17 10.87 -18.61
C VAL A 196 -3.54 12.06 -17.88
N SER A 197 -2.23 12.24 -17.98
CA SER A 197 -1.53 13.33 -17.30
C SER A 197 -1.96 14.73 -17.75
N HIS A 198 -2.51 14.89 -18.97
CA HIS A 198 -2.99 16.19 -19.46
C HIS A 198 -4.12 16.80 -18.62
N ALA A 199 -4.87 15.98 -17.89
CA ALA A 199 -5.96 16.45 -17.01
C ALA A 199 -5.49 16.76 -15.57
N VAL A 200 -4.20 16.56 -15.26
CA VAL A 200 -3.60 16.86 -13.96
C VAL A 200 -3.50 18.37 -13.77
N GLU A 201 -3.85 18.84 -12.57
CA GLU A 201 -3.69 20.23 -12.13
C GLU A 201 -2.89 20.27 -10.81
N PRO A 202 -2.14 21.36 -10.52
CA PRO A 202 -1.90 22.51 -11.40
C PRO A 202 -1.00 22.15 -12.59
N ARG A 203 -0.95 23.02 -13.61
CA ARG A 203 -0.08 22.87 -14.80
C ARG A 203 1.38 22.53 -14.46
N SER A 204 1.94 23.10 -13.39
CA SER A 204 3.31 22.77 -12.95
C SER A 204 3.50 21.28 -12.66
N LEU A 205 2.54 20.67 -11.97
CA LEU A 205 2.54 19.24 -11.64
C LEU A 205 2.32 18.39 -12.89
N ARG A 206 1.42 18.80 -13.78
CA ARG A 206 1.22 18.16 -15.10
C ARG A 206 2.52 18.10 -15.89
N ASP A 207 3.21 19.23 -16.00
CA ASP A 207 4.44 19.34 -16.80
C ASP A 207 5.58 18.49 -16.21
N GLU A 208 5.62 18.33 -14.89
CA GLU A 208 6.56 17.42 -14.21
C GLU A 208 6.25 15.94 -14.46
N VAL A 209 4.96 15.55 -14.34
CA VAL A 209 4.51 14.17 -14.62
C VAL A 209 4.80 13.80 -16.07
N LYS A 210 4.48 14.68 -17.02
CA LYS A 210 4.75 14.46 -18.45
C LYS A 210 6.23 14.28 -18.73
N ARG A 211 7.09 15.15 -18.18
CA ARG A 211 8.54 15.04 -18.35
C ARG A 211 9.04 13.70 -17.85
N THR A 212 8.63 13.29 -16.65
CA THR A 212 9.00 12.00 -16.06
C THR A 212 8.59 10.82 -16.96
N LEU A 213 7.37 10.86 -17.50
CA LEU A 213 6.85 9.80 -18.39
C LEU A 213 7.59 9.74 -19.72
N MET A 214 7.89 10.89 -20.33
CA MET A 214 8.65 10.96 -21.59
C MET A 214 10.09 10.46 -21.39
N CYS A 215 10.79 10.93 -20.35
CA CYS A 215 12.13 10.42 -20.03
C CYS A 215 12.13 8.90 -19.82
N SER A 216 11.11 8.36 -19.14
CA SER A 216 10.99 6.91 -18.90
C SER A 216 10.72 6.13 -20.19
N ARG A 217 9.97 6.71 -21.14
CA ARG A 217 9.70 6.11 -22.45
C ARG A 217 10.96 6.06 -23.31
N ASP A 218 11.72 7.15 -23.32
CA ASP A 218 12.87 7.34 -24.21
C ASP A 218 14.14 6.65 -23.67
N ALA A 219 14.16 6.23 -22.39
CA ALA A 219 15.27 5.48 -21.78
C ALA A 219 15.24 3.95 -22.04
N ARG A 220 14.38 3.48 -22.94
CA ARG A 220 14.24 2.07 -23.33
C ARG A 220 14.68 1.87 -24.78
#